data_AF-A0A3N1T844-F1
#
_entry.id   AF-A0A3N1T844-F1
#
_cell.length_a   1.000
_cell.length_b   1.000
_cell.length_c   1.000
_cell.angle_alpha   90.00
_cell.angle_beta   90.00
_cell.angle_gamma   90.00
#
_symmetry.space_group_name_H-M   'P 1'
#
loop_
_entity.id
_entity.type
_entity.pdbx_description
1 polymer ?
#
loop_
_entity_poly.entity_id
_entity_poly.type
_entity_poly.pdbx_seq_one_letter_code
_entity_poly.pdbx_strand_id
1 'polypeptide(L)'
;MGEGPNRGGSSRRWAVQAVEGSPKRLRTDYIDLYRIHHPDPYTDIEETLSALTDLVRAGKVRAIGSSDLPASEIVEAQWVPQRRGRHRLRTEQPTYSILDRGIEREILPACHRYGLCVLVWSPLAGPAHWPLPQERAAAGERPHGPGPPAPRRRAQARRGPAYLPPSPTRTCADARPTSDPPRENAMTVLDARALNRATLARQHLLKRSDRSVSEAVAHLCGLQAQDPQEPFTGLWSRLSDFKPKQLDDALTGRVVVRTHLMRRTVHLVSADDALAWRARHDAMLRRRVLGTYRRELAGIDMDELAAAGRAVMADQRPRTMAELVQALEDRWPGPPRRVLGELLVAALIPMAQLPPRGLWHQTAGVRNLPLSTWLERDIDPVPADGSDPIGQQLLRRYLAAYGPAASADVRAWCGLAGLPAAIKAAREELVVFRDERGRELLDLPDAPRPHPDTPAPVRFLPAFDNAILGYHDRSRIIDAPHLGLSVAGHRTVLVDGRVTATWTVRDHQLHISSLRPLTALEQEAVYTEAQDLTAFLDNRIEHIQLDTEN
;
A
#
# COMPACT_ATOMS: atom_id res chain seq x y z
N MET A 1 12.82 18.77 -13.61
CA MET A 1 12.36 17.65 -14.46
C MET A 1 11.94 18.26 -15.78
N GLY A 2 12.22 17.61 -16.92
CA GLY A 2 11.84 18.15 -18.22
C GLY A 2 10.39 17.82 -18.56
N GLU A 3 9.70 18.69 -19.29
CA GLU A 3 8.33 18.43 -19.74
C GLU A 3 8.33 17.46 -20.92
N GLY A 4 7.61 16.33 -20.79
CA GLY A 4 7.37 15.33 -21.83
C GLY A 4 7.70 13.87 -21.44
N PRO A 5 7.24 12.87 -22.23
CA PRO A 5 7.59 11.46 -22.01
C PRO A 5 9.10 11.26 -22.13
N ASN A 6 9.67 10.39 -21.28
CA ASN A 6 11.11 10.12 -21.17
C ASN A 6 11.95 11.34 -20.75
N ARG A 7 11.35 12.35 -20.10
CA ARG A 7 12.04 13.55 -19.59
C ARG A 7 12.06 13.66 -18.06
N GLY A 8 11.93 12.53 -17.37
CA GLY A 8 11.91 12.40 -15.92
C GLY A 8 12.03 10.94 -15.46
N GLY A 9 12.13 10.74 -14.14
CA GLY A 9 12.18 9.41 -13.49
C GLY A 9 13.58 8.98 -13.09
N SER A 10 13.76 7.70 -12.80
CA SER A 10 15.06 7.09 -12.48
C SER A 10 15.47 5.98 -13.46
N SER A 11 14.76 5.83 -14.59
CA SER A 11 15.14 4.91 -15.68
C SER A 11 16.56 5.16 -16.18
N ARG A 12 17.20 4.11 -16.71
CA ARG A 12 18.55 4.18 -17.24
C ARG A 12 18.70 5.28 -18.29
N ARG A 13 17.75 5.35 -19.23
CA ARG A 13 17.75 6.35 -20.30
C ARG A 13 17.80 7.76 -19.73
N TRP A 14 16.92 8.07 -18.78
CA TRP A 14 16.83 9.41 -18.23
C TRP A 14 18.02 9.73 -17.31
N ALA A 15 18.45 8.79 -16.47
CA ALA A 15 19.60 8.98 -15.58
C ALA A 15 20.88 9.30 -16.37
N VAL A 16 21.15 8.57 -17.46
CA VAL A 16 22.30 8.84 -18.34
C VAL A 16 22.16 10.22 -18.99
N GLN A 17 21.00 10.53 -19.57
CA GLN A 17 20.77 11.82 -20.22
C GLN A 17 20.92 13.01 -19.24
N ALA A 18 20.39 12.86 -18.03
CA ALA A 18 20.47 13.88 -16.99
C ALA A 18 21.92 14.11 -16.52
N VAL A 19 22.69 13.04 -16.35
CA VAL A 19 24.12 13.11 -15.98
C VAL A 19 24.97 13.61 -17.13
N GLU A 20 24.60 13.43 -18.40
CA GLU A 20 25.35 14.04 -19.51
C GLU A 20 25.04 15.53 -19.71
N GLY A 21 23.82 15.95 -19.38
CA GLY A 21 23.42 17.36 -19.47
C GLY A 21 23.93 18.22 -18.30
N SER A 22 24.10 17.64 -17.11
CA SER A 22 24.43 18.40 -15.89
C SER A 22 25.87 18.97 -15.87
N PRO A 23 26.93 18.23 -16.22
CA PRO A 23 28.30 18.71 -16.24
C PRO A 23 28.50 19.88 -17.22
N LYS A 24 27.80 19.86 -18.37
CA LYS A 24 27.77 21.01 -19.30
C LYS A 24 27.26 22.29 -18.66
N ARG A 25 26.24 22.20 -17.80
CA ARG A 25 25.69 23.35 -17.06
C ARG A 25 26.59 23.77 -15.90
N LEU A 26 27.18 22.80 -15.21
CA LEU A 26 28.07 23.02 -14.06
C LEU A 26 29.50 23.38 -14.48
N ARG A 27 29.84 23.29 -15.77
CA ARG A 27 31.18 23.51 -16.33
C ARG A 27 32.25 22.66 -15.63
N THR A 28 31.96 21.37 -15.50
CA THR A 28 32.83 20.35 -14.90
C THR A 28 32.78 19.08 -15.74
N ASP A 29 33.73 18.18 -15.55
CA ASP A 29 33.79 16.89 -16.23
C ASP A 29 33.14 15.75 -15.40
N TYR A 30 32.89 15.99 -14.11
CA TYR A 30 32.32 15.00 -13.21
C TYR A 30 31.41 15.64 -12.15
N ILE A 31 30.57 14.80 -11.54
CA ILE A 31 29.70 15.15 -10.42
C ILE A 31 30.17 14.39 -9.18
N ASP A 32 30.44 15.09 -8.07
CA ASP A 32 30.85 14.44 -6.81
C ASP A 32 29.77 13.52 -6.27
N LEU A 33 28.54 14.02 -6.18
CA LEU A 33 27.39 13.28 -5.67
C LEU A 33 26.19 13.47 -6.60
N TYR A 34 25.79 12.41 -7.28
CA TYR A 34 24.52 12.38 -8.03
C TYR A 34 23.43 11.73 -7.17
N ARG A 35 22.25 12.36 -7.09
CA ARG A 35 21.13 11.85 -6.29
C ARG A 35 19.90 11.60 -7.13
N ILE A 36 19.25 10.46 -6.86
CA ILE A 36 17.87 10.23 -7.26
C ILE A 36 17.01 11.21 -6.46
N HIS A 37 16.24 12.07 -7.14
CA HIS A 37 15.59 13.20 -6.48
C HIS A 37 14.28 12.83 -5.78
N HIS A 38 13.56 11.82 -6.29
CA HIS A 38 12.33 11.28 -5.71
C HIS A 38 12.20 9.79 -6.06
N PRO A 39 11.44 9.02 -5.27
CA PRO A 39 11.04 7.66 -5.65
C PRO A 39 10.40 7.63 -7.04
N ASP A 40 10.78 6.65 -7.84
CA ASP A 40 10.16 6.39 -9.14
C ASP A 40 9.44 5.03 -9.09
N PRO A 41 8.11 5.01 -8.93
CA PRO A 41 7.37 3.75 -8.83
C PRO A 41 7.28 2.98 -10.15
N TYR A 42 7.78 3.55 -11.26
CA TYR A 42 7.72 2.94 -12.59
C TYR A 42 9.06 2.37 -13.06
N THR A 43 10.16 2.63 -12.33
CA THR A 43 11.49 2.12 -12.65
C THR A 43 11.97 1.23 -11.52
N ASP A 44 12.35 -0.01 -11.85
CA ASP A 44 12.96 -0.91 -10.89
C ASP A 44 14.28 -0.32 -10.36
N ILE A 45 14.47 -0.37 -9.03
CA ILE A 45 15.65 0.15 -8.37
C ILE A 45 16.94 -0.55 -8.85
N GLU A 46 16.87 -1.81 -9.29
CA GLU A 46 17.96 -2.52 -9.94
C GLU A 46 18.38 -1.85 -11.25
N GLU A 47 17.43 -1.44 -12.10
CA GLU A 47 17.74 -0.73 -13.34
C GLU A 47 18.44 0.60 -13.03
N THR A 48 17.88 1.37 -12.10
CA THR A 48 18.45 2.64 -11.66
C THR A 48 19.87 2.45 -11.12
N LEU A 49 20.08 1.51 -10.19
CA LEU A 49 21.40 1.24 -9.61
C LEU A 49 22.39 0.71 -10.64
N SER A 50 21.93 -0.04 -11.64
CA SER A 50 22.77 -0.49 -12.76
C SER A 50 23.25 0.70 -13.59
N ALA A 51 22.35 1.61 -13.96
CA ALA A 51 22.69 2.83 -14.70
C ALA A 51 23.66 3.73 -13.92
N LEU A 52 23.38 3.94 -12.64
CA LEU A 52 24.23 4.73 -11.76
C LEU A 52 25.60 4.09 -11.54
N THR A 53 25.67 2.76 -11.45
CA THR A 53 26.92 2.00 -11.36
C THR A 53 27.78 2.22 -12.60
N ASP A 54 27.20 2.18 -13.79
CA ASP A 54 27.93 2.42 -15.04
C ASP A 54 28.45 3.85 -15.13
N LEU A 55 27.65 4.83 -14.67
CA LEU A 55 28.05 6.24 -14.62
C LEU A 55 29.20 6.48 -13.62
N VAL A 56 29.22 5.76 -12.51
CA VAL A 56 30.34 5.78 -11.55
C VAL A 56 31.58 5.15 -12.16
N ARG A 57 31.46 3.98 -12.79
CA ARG A 57 32.57 3.31 -13.47
C ARG A 57 33.15 4.13 -14.61
N ALA A 58 32.31 4.86 -15.33
CA ALA A 58 32.73 5.79 -16.38
C ALA A 58 33.39 7.08 -15.85
N GLY A 59 33.48 7.27 -14.53
CA GLY A 59 34.09 8.45 -13.91
C GLY A 59 33.26 9.73 -13.99
N LYS A 60 32.05 9.69 -14.57
CA LYS A 60 31.14 10.83 -14.68
C LYS A 60 30.53 11.22 -13.33
N VAL A 61 30.44 10.27 -12.40
CA VAL A 61 29.91 10.46 -11.05
C VAL A 61 30.87 9.81 -10.04
N ARG A 62 31.18 10.45 -8.91
CA ARG A 62 32.05 9.87 -7.87
C ARG A 62 31.28 9.05 -6.85
N ALA A 63 30.16 9.56 -6.37
CA ALA A 63 29.27 8.91 -5.42
C ALA A 63 27.80 9.08 -5.84
N ILE A 64 26.97 8.13 -5.39
CA ILE A 64 25.54 8.12 -5.68
C ILE A 64 24.73 8.10 -4.40
N GLY A 65 23.56 8.73 -4.43
CA GLY A 65 22.64 8.78 -3.31
C GLY A 65 21.20 8.98 -3.74
N SER A 66 20.37 9.30 -2.77
CA SER A 66 18.93 9.44 -2.93
C SER A 66 18.40 10.61 -2.09
N SER A 67 17.16 11.00 -2.37
CA SER A 67 16.41 12.04 -1.68
C SER A 67 14.97 11.56 -1.52
N ASP A 68 14.47 11.69 -0.31
CA ASP A 68 13.10 11.35 0.10
C ASP A 68 12.67 9.92 -0.28
N LEU A 69 13.60 8.95 -0.20
CA LEU A 69 13.21 7.54 -0.33
C LEU A 69 12.53 7.04 0.96
N PRO A 70 11.46 6.23 0.84
CA PRO A 70 10.94 5.47 1.97
C PRO A 70 12.01 4.54 2.57
N ALA A 71 11.92 4.27 3.88
CA ALA A 71 12.87 3.38 4.56
C ALA A 71 12.96 1.99 3.89
N SER A 72 11.85 1.48 3.35
CA SER A 72 11.80 0.23 2.58
C SER A 72 12.66 0.28 1.32
N GLU A 73 12.62 1.38 0.56
CA GLU A 73 13.41 1.55 -0.66
C GLU A 73 14.89 1.80 -0.35
N ILE A 74 15.21 2.50 0.76
CA ILE A 74 16.59 2.62 1.25
C ILE A 74 17.15 1.22 1.55
N VAL A 75 16.41 0.39 2.26
CA VAL A 75 16.82 -1.00 2.58
C VAL A 75 17.02 -1.79 1.29
N GLU A 76 16.05 -1.75 0.38
CA GLU A 76 16.11 -2.46 -0.91
C GLU A 76 17.34 -2.04 -1.73
N ALA A 77 17.58 -0.72 -1.85
CA ALA A 77 18.72 -0.18 -2.58
C ALA A 77 20.09 -0.54 -1.97
N GLN A 78 20.13 -0.97 -0.70
CA GLN A 78 21.35 -1.50 -0.07
C GLN A 78 21.54 -3.00 -0.32
N TRP A 79 20.47 -3.75 -0.49
CA TRP A 79 20.51 -5.21 -0.68
C TRP A 79 20.69 -5.60 -2.14
N VAL A 80 20.04 -4.90 -3.07
CA VAL A 80 20.14 -5.17 -4.52
C VAL A 80 21.60 -5.20 -5.02
N PRO A 81 22.49 -4.27 -4.63
CA PRO A 81 23.89 -4.32 -5.04
C PRO A 81 24.68 -5.53 -4.56
N GLN A 82 24.30 -6.15 -3.43
CA GLN A 82 25.04 -7.28 -2.84
C GLN A 82 25.03 -8.53 -3.71
N ARG A 83 23.98 -8.72 -4.51
CA ARG A 83 23.81 -9.92 -5.34
C ARG A 83 24.52 -9.85 -6.68
N ARG A 84 24.85 -8.66 -7.18
CA ARG A 84 25.31 -8.44 -8.57
C ARG A 84 26.48 -7.46 -8.72
N GLY A 85 27.17 -7.12 -7.64
CA GLY A 85 28.41 -6.30 -7.70
C GLY A 85 28.21 -4.85 -8.15
N ARG A 86 27.08 -4.23 -7.78
CA ARG A 86 26.77 -2.82 -8.12
C ARG A 86 27.25 -1.84 -7.05
N HIS A 87 27.32 -0.55 -7.39
CA HIS A 87 27.55 0.50 -6.39
C HIS A 87 26.31 0.71 -5.52
N ARG A 88 26.53 0.90 -4.21
CA ARG A 88 25.48 1.22 -3.23
C ARG A 88 25.24 2.72 -3.14
N LEU A 89 24.03 3.10 -2.75
CA LEU A 89 23.73 4.48 -2.33
C LEU A 89 24.53 4.80 -1.06
N ARG A 90 25.17 5.98 -1.04
CA ARG A 90 26.03 6.44 0.06
C ARG A 90 25.41 7.58 0.87
N THR A 91 24.39 8.24 0.33
CA THR A 91 23.74 9.37 0.99
C THR A 91 22.23 9.30 0.83
N GLU A 92 21.52 9.82 1.83
CA GLU A 92 20.08 10.09 1.79
C GLU A 92 19.85 11.57 2.11
N GLN A 93 18.95 12.23 1.37
CA GLN A 93 18.64 13.65 1.54
C GLN A 93 17.20 13.87 2.00
N PRO A 94 16.87 13.71 3.30
CA PRO A 94 15.52 13.89 3.79
C PRO A 94 15.24 15.33 4.25
N THR A 95 13.96 15.67 4.36
CA THR A 95 13.52 16.78 5.20
C THR A 95 13.73 16.46 6.68
N TYR A 96 14.27 17.41 7.43
CA TYR A 96 14.38 17.28 8.89
C TYR A 96 14.52 18.64 9.55
N SER A 97 13.69 18.90 10.55
CA SER A 97 13.75 20.12 11.37
C SER A 97 13.23 19.82 12.77
N ILE A 98 13.33 20.80 13.69
CA ILE A 98 12.70 20.64 15.01
C ILE A 98 11.17 20.43 14.92
N LEU A 99 10.54 20.90 13.84
CA LEU A 99 9.10 20.81 13.59
C LEU A 99 8.72 19.57 12.76
N ASP A 100 9.65 19.02 12.00
CA ASP A 100 9.44 17.84 11.16
C ASP A 100 10.51 16.78 11.47
N ARG A 101 10.15 15.90 12.41
CA ARG A 101 11.03 14.87 12.98
C ARG A 101 10.61 13.46 12.58
N GLY A 102 9.73 13.31 11.58
CA GLY A 102 9.16 12.01 11.20
C GLY A 102 10.22 10.98 10.83
N ILE A 103 11.33 11.43 10.25
CA ILE A 103 12.42 10.59 9.77
C ILE A 103 13.20 9.86 10.87
N GLU A 104 13.08 10.29 12.14
CA GLU A 104 13.75 9.65 13.28
C GLU A 104 13.27 8.22 13.52
N ARG A 105 12.04 7.90 13.11
CA ARG A 105 11.43 6.60 13.38
C ARG A 105 12.05 5.48 12.55
N GLU A 106 12.33 5.74 11.28
CA GLU A 106 12.67 4.69 10.32
C GLU A 106 13.85 5.06 9.40
N ILE A 107 13.93 6.30 8.92
CA ILE A 107 14.97 6.73 7.97
C ILE A 107 16.33 6.88 8.66
N LEU A 108 16.41 7.60 9.79
CA LEU A 108 17.69 7.76 10.51
C LEU A 108 18.25 6.42 11.01
N PRO A 109 17.44 5.51 11.61
CA PRO A 109 17.92 4.17 11.96
C PRO A 109 18.38 3.37 10.74
N ALA A 110 17.67 3.43 9.60
CA ALA A 110 18.07 2.74 8.38
C ALA A 110 19.39 3.29 7.82
N CYS A 111 19.53 4.62 7.73
CA CYS A 111 20.76 5.26 7.29
C CYS A 111 21.94 4.90 8.18
N HIS A 112 21.73 4.91 9.51
CA HIS A 112 22.76 4.52 10.47
C HIS A 112 23.19 3.06 10.28
N ARG A 113 22.23 2.14 10.15
CA ARG A 113 22.49 0.70 10.00
C ARG A 113 23.34 0.38 8.76
N TYR A 114 23.11 1.08 7.66
CA TYR A 114 23.82 0.83 6.40
C TYR A 114 24.96 1.82 6.13
N GLY A 115 25.25 2.72 7.07
CA GLY A 115 26.34 3.69 6.94
C GLY A 115 26.12 4.74 5.84
N LEU A 116 24.87 5.18 5.62
CA LEU A 116 24.55 6.29 4.72
C LEU A 116 24.76 7.63 5.45
N CYS A 117 25.33 8.60 4.73
CA CYS A 117 25.38 9.99 5.19
C CYS A 117 24.02 10.68 4.97
N VAL A 118 23.52 11.37 5.99
CA VAL A 118 22.24 12.09 5.92
C VAL A 118 22.50 13.57 5.65
N LEU A 119 21.98 14.06 4.52
CA LEU A 119 22.10 15.45 4.08
C LEU A 119 20.75 16.15 4.24
N VAL A 120 20.51 16.81 5.37
CA VAL A 120 19.21 17.41 5.67
C VAL A 120 18.90 18.59 4.75
N TRP A 121 17.66 18.68 4.26
CA TRP A 121 17.11 19.88 3.63
C TRP A 121 15.89 20.43 4.40
N SER A 122 15.56 21.71 4.17
CA SER A 122 14.55 22.44 4.95
C SER A 122 14.73 22.37 6.48
N PRO A 123 15.92 22.70 7.03
CA PRO A 123 16.16 22.65 8.48
C PRO A 123 15.27 23.61 9.29
N LEU A 124 14.63 24.57 8.62
CA LEU A 124 13.71 25.55 9.19
C LEU A 124 12.23 25.29 8.81
N ALA A 125 11.89 24.09 8.33
CA ALA A 125 10.54 23.70 7.87
C ALA A 125 9.95 24.52 6.69
N GLY A 126 10.71 25.45 6.10
CA GLY A 126 10.27 26.29 4.98
C GLY A 126 9.55 27.57 5.42
N PRO A 127 9.31 28.51 4.49
CA PRO A 127 8.83 29.86 4.81
C PRO A 127 7.41 29.89 5.42
N ALA A 128 6.61 28.84 5.25
CA ALA A 128 5.27 28.75 5.85
C ALA A 128 5.27 28.71 7.39
N HIS A 129 6.40 28.39 8.02
CA HIS A 129 6.54 28.31 9.48
C HIS A 129 7.30 29.48 10.08
N TRP A 130 7.78 30.41 9.24
CA TRP A 130 8.50 31.59 9.69
C TRP A 130 7.88 32.83 9.04
N PRO A 131 7.02 33.58 9.76
CA PRO A 131 6.37 34.76 9.21
C PRO A 131 7.42 35.75 8.69
N LEU A 132 7.12 36.37 7.55
CA LEU A 132 7.98 37.39 6.97
C LEU A 132 8.13 38.55 7.96
N PRO A 133 9.25 39.29 7.95
CA PRO A 133 9.45 40.43 8.85
C PRO A 133 8.29 41.44 8.87
N GLN A 134 7.60 41.57 7.73
CA GLN A 134 6.41 42.42 7.56
C GLN A 134 5.19 41.90 8.35
N GLU A 135 5.00 40.59 8.43
CA GLU A 135 3.93 39.94 9.19
C GLU A 135 4.19 40.00 10.69
N ARG A 136 5.46 39.92 11.12
CA ARG A 136 5.88 40.09 12.52
C ARG A 136 5.72 41.53 13.01
N ALA A 137 6.03 42.50 12.15
CA ALA A 137 5.80 43.92 12.43
C ALA A 137 4.31 44.24 12.56
N ALA A 138 3.46 43.65 11.72
CA ALA A 138 2.00 43.76 11.81
C ALA A 138 1.43 43.10 13.08
N ALA A 139 2.08 42.04 13.58
CA ALA A 139 1.73 41.36 14.83
C ALA A 139 2.30 42.02 16.10
N GLY A 140 3.03 43.14 15.98
CA GLY A 140 3.61 43.86 17.13
C GLY A 140 4.82 43.18 17.77
N GLU A 141 5.40 42.16 17.15
CA GLU A 141 6.57 41.45 17.66
C GLU A 141 7.86 42.24 17.41
N ARG A 142 8.51 42.72 18.47
CA ARG A 142 9.84 43.36 18.37
C ARG A 142 10.94 42.30 18.20
N PRO A 143 11.97 42.54 17.38
CA PRO A 143 13.04 41.57 17.20
C PRO A 143 13.90 41.43 18.46
N HIS A 144 14.00 40.23 19.01
CA HIS A 144 15.04 39.87 19.97
C HIS A 144 16.33 39.55 19.21
N GLY A 145 17.30 40.47 19.25
CA GLY A 145 18.69 40.17 18.89
C GLY A 145 19.35 39.32 20.00
N PRO A 146 20.36 38.51 19.66
CA PRO A 146 21.05 37.69 20.65
C PRO A 146 21.90 38.60 21.54
N GLY A 147 21.55 38.71 22.82
CA GLY A 147 22.43 39.25 23.84
C GLY A 147 23.68 38.37 24.01
N PRO A 148 24.81 38.91 24.51
CA PRO A 148 26.04 38.16 24.66
C PRO A 148 25.87 36.99 25.64
N PRO A 149 26.53 35.84 25.43
CA PRO A 149 26.37 34.69 26.30
C PRO A 149 26.96 34.98 27.68
N ALA A 150 26.18 34.68 28.72
CA ALA A 150 26.62 34.76 30.12
C ALA A 150 27.77 33.75 30.39
N PRO A 151 28.72 34.07 31.31
CA PRO A 151 29.89 33.24 31.55
C PRO A 151 29.50 31.90 32.19
N ARG A 152 30.05 30.82 31.64
CA ARG A 152 29.88 29.45 32.13
C ARG A 152 30.43 29.29 33.55
N ARG A 153 29.57 29.00 34.53
CA ARG A 153 29.98 28.44 35.82
C ARG A 153 30.39 26.96 35.63
N ARG A 154 31.63 26.64 36.02
CA ARG A 154 32.13 25.27 36.19
C ARG A 154 31.24 24.52 37.19
N ALA A 155 30.57 23.47 36.76
CA ALA A 155 29.97 22.47 37.63
C ALA A 155 30.93 21.28 37.75
N GLN A 156 31.31 20.97 38.99
CA GLN A 156 32.18 19.87 39.38
C GLN A 156 31.56 18.51 39.03
N ALA A 157 32.42 17.59 38.59
CA ALA A 157 32.08 16.20 38.33
C ALA A 157 31.57 15.50 39.60
N ARG A 158 30.32 15.02 39.57
CA ARG A 158 29.81 14.01 40.52
C ARG A 158 29.84 12.64 39.84
N ARG A 159 30.60 11.72 40.43
CA ARG A 159 30.69 10.30 40.07
C ARG A 159 29.31 9.64 40.27
N GLY A 160 28.83 8.93 39.26
CA GLY A 160 27.68 8.03 39.37
C GLY A 160 28.03 6.74 40.14
N PRO A 161 27.05 6.03 40.72
CA PRO A 161 27.29 4.80 41.44
C PRO A 161 27.47 3.61 40.47
N ALA A 162 28.33 2.68 40.90
CA ALA A 162 28.77 1.52 40.14
C ALA A 162 27.69 0.41 40.09
N TYR A 163 27.68 -0.29 38.95
CA TYR A 163 26.92 -1.49 38.65
C TYR A 163 27.55 -2.71 39.35
N LEU A 164 26.74 -3.52 40.05
CA LEU A 164 27.14 -4.83 40.61
C LEU A 164 26.26 -5.94 40.01
N PRO A 165 26.84 -7.13 39.67
CA PRO A 165 26.11 -8.23 39.03
C PRO A 165 25.42 -9.15 40.06
N PRO A 166 24.43 -9.98 39.64
CA PRO A 166 23.78 -10.93 40.54
C PRO A 166 24.57 -12.24 40.65
N SER A 167 24.48 -12.90 41.81
CA SER A 167 24.98 -14.26 42.05
C SER A 167 23.84 -15.19 42.54
N PRO A 168 23.97 -16.51 42.38
CA PRO A 168 22.84 -17.40 42.18
C PRO A 168 22.50 -18.33 43.37
N THR A 169 21.37 -19.04 43.20
CA THR A 169 20.89 -20.28 43.84
C THR A 169 20.04 -20.19 45.11
N ARG A 170 18.82 -20.74 45.03
CA ARG A 170 18.39 -21.94 45.79
C ARG A 170 17.11 -22.56 45.21
N THR A 171 17.08 -23.89 45.24
CA THR A 171 16.14 -24.84 44.64
C THR A 171 15.04 -25.32 45.61
N CYS A 172 13.90 -25.70 45.01
CA CYS A 172 12.85 -26.68 45.34
C CYS A 172 12.45 -27.01 46.80
N ALA A 173 11.16 -26.90 47.15
CA ALA A 173 10.15 -27.99 47.03
C ALA A 173 8.83 -27.72 47.83
N ASP A 174 7.71 -28.08 47.19
CA ASP A 174 6.42 -28.65 47.67
C ASP A 174 5.36 -27.91 48.54
N ALA A 175 4.30 -27.47 47.84
CA ALA A 175 2.89 -27.91 47.86
C ALA A 175 1.97 -27.80 49.12
N ARG A 176 0.90 -26.98 49.04
CA ARG A 176 -0.54 -27.37 48.81
C ARG A 176 -1.53 -26.18 48.98
N PRO A 177 -2.82 -26.30 48.54
CA PRO A 177 -3.53 -25.25 47.81
C PRO A 177 -4.54 -24.47 48.66
N THR A 178 -4.81 -23.22 48.28
CA THR A 178 -5.91 -22.41 48.83
C THR A 178 -6.69 -21.74 47.70
N SER A 179 -7.91 -22.25 47.49
CA SER A 179 -9.14 -21.61 47.00
C SER A 179 -9.03 -20.38 46.07
N ASP A 180 -9.48 -20.56 44.83
CA ASP A 180 -9.68 -19.55 43.79
C ASP A 180 -10.53 -18.34 44.23
N PRO A 181 -10.11 -17.11 43.91
CA PRO A 181 -11.00 -15.96 43.72
C PRO A 181 -11.49 -15.89 42.23
N PRO A 182 -12.53 -15.10 41.92
CA PRO A 182 -13.35 -15.32 40.74
C PRO A 182 -12.62 -15.04 39.42
N ARG A 183 -12.96 -15.83 38.39
CA ARG A 183 -12.43 -15.75 37.02
C ARG A 183 -12.57 -14.34 36.43
N GLU A 184 -11.48 -13.59 36.44
CA GLU A 184 -11.23 -12.56 35.42
C GLU A 184 -11.20 -13.25 34.05
N ASN A 185 -11.91 -12.70 33.07
CA ASN A 185 -11.90 -13.16 31.67
C ASN A 185 -10.45 -13.21 31.15
N ALA A 186 -9.83 -14.40 31.18
CA ALA A 186 -8.54 -14.62 30.54
C ALA A 186 -8.71 -14.38 29.03
N MET A 187 -8.31 -13.18 28.57
CA MET A 187 -8.30 -12.84 27.14
C MET A 187 -7.52 -13.93 26.39
N THR A 188 -8.19 -14.63 25.47
CA THR A 188 -7.58 -15.71 24.70
C THR A 188 -6.51 -15.15 23.74
N VAL A 189 -5.33 -15.75 23.77
CA VAL A 189 -4.22 -15.42 22.86
C VAL A 189 -4.33 -16.27 21.61
N LEU A 190 -4.24 -15.65 20.43
CA LEU A 190 -4.21 -16.31 19.13
C LEU A 190 -2.80 -16.24 18.54
N ASP A 191 -2.22 -17.40 18.25
CA ASP A 191 -0.93 -17.49 17.58
C ASP A 191 -1.01 -17.16 16.08
N ALA A 192 0.15 -17.00 15.45
CA ALA A 192 0.23 -16.71 14.01
C ALA A 192 -0.49 -17.74 13.13
N ARG A 193 -0.53 -19.02 13.52
CA ARG A 193 -1.16 -20.10 12.76
C ARG A 193 -2.69 -20.06 12.89
N ALA A 194 -3.22 -19.81 14.09
CA ALA A 194 -4.64 -19.57 14.35
C ALA A 194 -5.15 -18.37 13.54
N LEU A 195 -4.39 -17.26 13.58
CA LEU A 195 -4.68 -16.06 12.82
C LEU A 195 -4.66 -16.29 11.31
N ASN A 196 -3.71 -17.09 10.82
CA ASN A 196 -3.65 -17.51 9.42
C ASN A 196 -4.89 -18.33 9.03
N ARG A 197 -5.29 -19.34 9.82
CA ARG A 197 -6.47 -20.17 9.52
C ARG A 197 -7.77 -19.39 9.54
N ALA A 198 -7.95 -18.47 10.48
CA ALA A 198 -9.09 -17.57 10.48
C ALA A 198 -9.15 -16.74 9.19
N THR A 199 -8.01 -16.16 8.76
CA THR A 199 -7.92 -15.42 7.51
C THR A 199 -8.26 -16.28 6.29
N LEU A 200 -7.65 -17.46 6.15
CA LEU A 200 -7.90 -18.32 4.98
C LEU A 200 -9.34 -18.83 4.93
N ALA A 201 -9.96 -19.11 6.07
CA ALA A 201 -11.37 -19.51 6.13
C ALA A 201 -12.28 -18.39 5.60
N ARG A 202 -12.05 -17.16 6.08
CA ARG A 202 -12.86 -15.98 5.73
C ARG A 202 -12.57 -15.44 4.34
N GLN A 203 -11.41 -15.75 3.78
CA GLN A 203 -11.06 -15.46 2.40
C GLN A 203 -11.49 -16.56 1.42
N HIS A 204 -12.15 -17.63 1.89
CA HIS A 204 -12.54 -18.80 1.08
C HIS A 204 -11.35 -19.51 0.41
N LEU A 205 -10.18 -19.48 1.07
CA LEU A 205 -8.95 -20.10 0.60
C LEU A 205 -8.73 -21.50 1.20
N LEU A 206 -9.29 -21.80 2.39
CA LEU A 206 -9.31 -23.17 2.91
C LEU A 206 -10.25 -24.06 2.08
N LYS A 207 -11.42 -23.54 1.74
CA LYS A 207 -12.42 -24.18 0.90
C LYS A 207 -13.02 -23.13 -0.03
N ARG A 208 -13.03 -23.42 -1.33
CA ARG A 208 -13.71 -22.58 -2.33
C ARG A 208 -15.21 -22.55 -2.04
N SER A 209 -15.84 -21.40 -2.24
CA SER A 209 -17.23 -21.14 -1.89
C SER A 209 -18.15 -21.25 -3.10
N ASP A 210 -19.36 -21.79 -2.91
CA ASP A 210 -20.42 -21.84 -3.93
C ASP A 210 -21.17 -20.51 -4.08
N ARG A 211 -20.56 -19.39 -3.64
CA ARG A 211 -21.18 -18.06 -3.69
C ARG A 211 -21.18 -17.55 -5.13
N SER A 212 -22.16 -16.73 -5.47
CA SER A 212 -22.10 -15.97 -6.71
C SER A 212 -20.94 -14.97 -6.69
N VAL A 213 -20.54 -14.51 -7.88
CA VAL A 213 -19.48 -13.50 -8.03
C VAL A 213 -19.77 -12.24 -7.23
N SER A 214 -21.01 -11.72 -7.29
CA SER A 214 -21.40 -10.51 -6.56
C SER A 214 -21.35 -10.71 -5.05
N GLU A 215 -21.79 -11.85 -4.54
CA GLU A 215 -21.73 -12.17 -3.10
C GLU A 215 -20.28 -12.32 -2.61
N ALA A 216 -19.40 -12.90 -3.43
CA ALA A 216 -17.98 -13.03 -3.09
C ALA A 216 -17.27 -11.67 -3.10
N VAL A 217 -17.50 -10.86 -4.13
CA VAL A 217 -16.99 -9.47 -4.21
C VAL A 217 -17.45 -8.66 -3.01
N ALA A 218 -18.74 -8.75 -2.68
CA ALA A 218 -19.33 -8.10 -1.52
C ALA A 218 -18.65 -8.59 -0.22
N HIS A 219 -18.61 -9.90 0.01
CA HIS A 219 -18.00 -10.50 1.19
C HIS A 219 -16.54 -10.05 1.38
N LEU A 220 -15.74 -10.10 0.32
CA LEU A 220 -14.34 -9.69 0.32
C LEU A 220 -14.14 -8.17 0.47
N CYS A 221 -15.22 -7.39 0.55
CA CYS A 221 -15.20 -5.93 0.58
C CYS A 221 -14.49 -5.34 -0.65
N GLY A 222 -14.72 -5.94 -1.81
CA GLY A 222 -14.10 -5.63 -3.09
C GLY A 222 -12.73 -6.25 -3.30
N LEU A 223 -12.29 -6.32 -4.55
CA LEU A 223 -10.95 -6.78 -4.94
C LEU A 223 -10.19 -5.65 -5.63
N GLN A 224 -8.89 -5.51 -5.38
CA GLN A 224 -8.10 -4.52 -6.12
C GLN A 224 -8.06 -4.88 -7.62
N ALA A 225 -8.36 -3.90 -8.48
CA ALA A 225 -8.51 -4.08 -9.93
C ALA A 225 -7.71 -3.04 -10.74
N GLN A 226 -6.59 -2.57 -10.18
CA GLN A 226 -5.65 -1.67 -10.86
C GLN A 226 -5.12 -2.33 -12.14
N ASP A 227 -4.67 -3.58 -12.02
CA ASP A 227 -4.59 -4.50 -13.14
C ASP A 227 -5.99 -5.14 -13.34
N PRO A 228 -6.59 -4.98 -14.53
CA PRO A 228 -7.92 -5.49 -14.82
C PRO A 228 -8.11 -7.00 -14.73
N GLN A 229 -7.06 -7.81 -14.92
CA GLN A 229 -7.19 -9.26 -15.05
C GLN A 229 -6.98 -9.99 -13.71
N GLU A 230 -6.29 -9.36 -12.75
CA GLU A 230 -6.01 -9.95 -11.43
C GLU A 230 -7.26 -10.38 -10.63
N PRO A 231 -8.40 -9.65 -10.66
CA PRO A 231 -9.61 -10.08 -9.97
C PRO A 231 -10.17 -11.43 -10.43
N PHE A 232 -9.97 -11.81 -11.70
CA PHE A 232 -10.45 -13.10 -12.21
C PHE A 232 -9.72 -14.26 -11.54
N THR A 233 -8.40 -14.19 -11.45
CA THR A 233 -7.60 -15.17 -10.70
C THR A 233 -7.97 -15.12 -9.21
N GLY A 234 -8.17 -13.93 -8.64
CA GLY A 234 -8.58 -13.79 -7.24
C GLY A 234 -9.91 -14.47 -6.90
N LEU A 235 -10.88 -14.44 -7.82
CA LEU A 235 -12.15 -15.14 -7.70
C LEU A 235 -12.01 -16.64 -7.97
N TRP A 236 -11.23 -17.03 -8.98
CA TRP A 236 -10.92 -18.45 -9.27
C TRP A 236 -10.34 -19.17 -8.05
N SER A 237 -9.45 -18.52 -7.30
CA SER A 237 -8.86 -19.10 -6.08
C SER A 237 -9.86 -19.33 -4.95
N ARG A 238 -11.06 -18.73 -5.02
CA ARG A 238 -12.03 -18.61 -3.92
C ARG A 238 -13.40 -19.19 -4.21
N LEU A 239 -13.76 -19.38 -5.48
CA LEU A 239 -15.08 -19.81 -5.92
C LEU A 239 -15.03 -21.18 -6.58
N SER A 240 -15.98 -22.03 -6.25
CA SER A 240 -16.25 -23.28 -6.99
C SER A 240 -16.87 -22.93 -8.35
N ASP A 241 -16.46 -23.66 -9.38
CA ASP A 241 -17.00 -23.55 -10.75
C ASP A 241 -17.00 -22.14 -11.36
N PHE A 242 -16.10 -21.26 -10.91
CA PHE A 242 -15.99 -19.90 -11.44
C PHE A 242 -15.59 -19.90 -12.91
N LYS A 243 -16.38 -19.19 -13.71
CA LYS A 243 -16.15 -18.94 -15.14
C LYS A 243 -15.98 -17.44 -15.35
N PRO A 244 -14.97 -16.98 -16.11
CA PRO A 244 -14.74 -15.55 -16.33
C PRO A 244 -15.98 -14.78 -16.82
N LYS A 245 -16.79 -15.42 -17.67
CA LYS A 245 -18.07 -14.86 -18.14
C LYS A 245 -19.01 -14.41 -17.01
N GLN A 246 -19.00 -15.06 -15.85
CA GLN A 246 -19.83 -14.64 -14.71
C GLN A 246 -19.42 -13.27 -14.18
N LEU A 247 -18.12 -12.95 -14.18
CA LEU A 247 -17.65 -11.62 -13.80
C LEU A 247 -17.90 -10.60 -14.93
N ASP A 248 -17.72 -10.99 -16.19
CA ASP A 248 -18.06 -10.14 -17.34
C ASP A 248 -19.54 -9.72 -17.31
N ASP A 249 -20.43 -10.68 -17.04
CA ASP A 249 -21.87 -10.46 -16.93
C ASP A 249 -22.20 -9.56 -15.72
N ALA A 250 -21.48 -9.73 -14.59
CA ALA A 250 -21.66 -8.86 -13.43
C ALA A 250 -21.20 -7.40 -13.67
N LEU A 251 -20.12 -7.21 -14.45
CA LEU A 251 -19.60 -5.89 -14.84
C LEU A 251 -20.49 -5.19 -15.86
N THR A 252 -20.93 -5.92 -16.89
CA THR A 252 -21.81 -5.38 -17.95
C THR A 252 -23.24 -5.17 -17.45
N GLY A 253 -23.73 -6.07 -16.58
CA GLY A 253 -25.00 -5.97 -15.87
C GLY A 253 -25.00 -4.98 -14.69
N ARG A 254 -23.90 -4.27 -14.45
CA ARG A 254 -23.76 -3.20 -13.44
C ARG A 254 -23.95 -3.63 -11.98
N VAL A 255 -23.94 -4.93 -11.69
CA VAL A 255 -24.01 -5.46 -10.31
C VAL A 255 -22.67 -5.27 -9.60
N VAL A 256 -21.59 -5.30 -10.36
CA VAL A 256 -20.23 -5.05 -9.93
C VAL A 256 -19.68 -3.87 -10.71
N VAL A 257 -18.97 -2.97 -10.04
CA VAL A 257 -18.38 -1.78 -10.64
C VAL A 257 -16.90 -1.68 -10.33
N ARG A 258 -16.17 -1.09 -11.28
CA ARG A 258 -14.78 -0.69 -11.09
C ARG A 258 -14.72 0.79 -10.75
N THR A 259 -14.17 1.14 -9.59
CA THR A 259 -14.07 2.54 -9.15
C THR A 259 -12.87 2.78 -8.23
N HIS A 260 -12.44 4.03 -8.10
CA HIS A 260 -11.44 4.41 -7.10
C HIS A 260 -12.12 4.42 -5.72
N LEU A 261 -11.55 3.66 -4.77
CA LEU A 261 -12.10 3.57 -3.42
C LEU A 261 -10.99 3.51 -2.38
N MET A 262 -10.77 2.37 -1.72
CA MET A 262 -9.76 2.25 -0.67
C MET A 262 -8.39 2.69 -1.19
N ARG A 263 -7.67 3.49 -0.39
CA ARG A 263 -6.27 3.88 -0.66
C ARG A 263 -6.00 4.56 -2.02
N ARG A 264 -7.03 5.10 -2.70
CA ARG A 264 -6.94 5.68 -4.07
C ARG A 264 -6.49 4.66 -5.12
N THR A 265 -6.81 3.38 -4.95
CA THR A 265 -6.63 2.37 -6.01
C THR A 265 -7.97 1.97 -6.60
N VAL A 266 -7.96 1.50 -7.85
CA VAL A 266 -9.14 0.97 -8.51
C VAL A 266 -9.51 -0.36 -7.86
N HIS A 267 -10.76 -0.51 -7.44
CA HIS A 267 -11.32 -1.74 -6.90
C HIS A 267 -12.54 -2.17 -7.72
N LEU A 268 -12.75 -3.48 -7.75
CA LEU A 268 -13.96 -4.15 -8.18
C LEU A 268 -14.81 -4.37 -6.93
N VAL A 269 -15.96 -3.71 -6.85
CA VAL A 269 -16.87 -3.68 -5.68
C VAL A 269 -18.30 -3.93 -6.14
N SER A 270 -19.18 -4.36 -5.25
CA SER A 270 -20.62 -4.40 -5.57
C SER A 270 -21.14 -2.99 -5.79
N ALA A 271 -22.21 -2.84 -6.59
CA ALA A 271 -22.85 -1.55 -6.82
C ALA A 271 -23.33 -0.90 -5.51
N ASP A 272 -23.89 -1.70 -4.59
CA ASP A 272 -24.35 -1.22 -3.30
C ASP A 272 -23.20 -0.75 -2.41
N ASP A 273 -22.11 -1.51 -2.30
CA ASP A 273 -20.93 -1.09 -1.54
C ASP A 273 -20.29 0.17 -2.16
N ALA A 274 -20.30 0.29 -3.49
CA ALA A 274 -19.79 1.47 -4.18
C ALA A 274 -20.59 2.73 -3.79
N LEU A 275 -21.93 2.66 -3.82
CA LEU A 275 -22.78 3.80 -3.46
C LEU A 275 -22.70 4.11 -1.96
N ALA A 276 -22.68 3.10 -1.11
CA ALA A 276 -22.62 3.26 0.34
C ALA A 276 -21.27 3.83 0.81
N TRP A 277 -20.15 3.34 0.27
CA TRP A 277 -18.83 3.66 0.81
C TRP A 277 -18.16 4.86 0.15
N ARG A 278 -18.63 5.28 -1.03
CA ARG A 278 -17.92 6.29 -1.82
C ARG A 278 -17.86 7.65 -1.13
N ALA A 279 -18.97 8.16 -0.58
CA ALA A 279 -18.99 9.45 0.12
C ALA A 279 -18.05 9.43 1.34
N ARG A 280 -18.00 8.30 2.06
CA ARG A 280 -17.09 8.11 3.19
C ARG A 280 -15.61 8.23 2.82
N HIS A 281 -15.25 7.88 1.58
CA HIS A 281 -13.87 7.93 1.10
C HIS A 281 -13.49 9.26 0.44
N ASP A 282 -14.41 10.22 0.25
CA ASP A 282 -14.14 11.49 -0.45
C ASP A 282 -12.96 12.26 0.13
N ALA A 283 -12.98 12.51 1.44
CA ALA A 283 -11.92 13.27 2.11
C ALA A 283 -10.56 12.57 1.97
N MET A 284 -10.53 11.24 2.04
CA MET A 284 -9.32 10.44 1.88
C MET A 284 -8.78 10.51 0.46
N LEU A 285 -9.64 10.32 -0.55
CA LEU A 285 -9.26 10.36 -1.97
C LEU A 285 -8.71 11.74 -2.36
N ARG A 286 -9.40 12.81 -1.96
CA ARG A 286 -8.95 14.21 -2.16
C ARG A 286 -7.60 14.44 -1.51
N ARG A 287 -7.44 14.07 -0.24
CA ARG A 287 -6.18 14.22 0.49
C ARG A 287 -5.03 13.44 -0.15
N ARG A 288 -5.28 12.25 -0.70
CA ARG A 288 -4.25 11.45 -1.39
C ARG A 288 -3.76 12.15 -2.66
N VAL A 289 -4.67 12.67 -3.49
CA VAL A 289 -4.31 13.44 -4.69
C VAL A 289 -3.55 14.71 -4.32
N LEU A 290 -4.06 15.50 -3.37
CA LEU A 290 -3.41 16.72 -2.91
C LEU A 290 -2.06 16.47 -2.23
N GLY A 291 -1.90 15.34 -1.56
CA GLY A 291 -0.62 14.94 -0.97
C GLY A 291 0.46 14.69 -2.03
N THR A 292 0.07 14.18 -3.21
CA THR A 292 0.99 13.94 -4.33
C THR A 292 1.25 15.21 -5.15
N TYR A 293 0.22 16.02 -5.42
CA TYR A 293 0.27 17.12 -6.40
C TYR A 293 0.02 18.50 -5.78
N ARG A 294 0.47 18.71 -4.54
CA ARG A 294 0.15 19.92 -3.76
C ARG A 294 0.54 21.20 -4.49
N ARG A 295 1.70 21.22 -5.15
CA ARG A 295 2.25 22.43 -5.80
C ARG A 295 1.51 22.71 -7.10
N GLU A 296 1.24 21.66 -7.87
CA GLU A 296 0.58 21.72 -9.17
C GLU A 296 -0.90 22.11 -9.07
N LEU A 297 -1.54 21.80 -7.94
CA LEU A 297 -2.95 22.09 -7.67
C LEU A 297 -3.16 23.32 -6.76
N ALA A 298 -2.12 24.09 -6.48
CA ALA A 298 -2.23 25.26 -5.63
C ALA A 298 -3.14 26.33 -6.26
N GLY A 299 -4.13 26.80 -5.50
CA GLY A 299 -5.08 27.82 -5.95
C GLY A 299 -6.24 27.32 -6.82
N ILE A 300 -6.34 26.01 -7.05
CA ILE A 300 -7.48 25.42 -7.76
C ILE A 300 -8.67 25.28 -6.81
N ASP A 301 -9.81 25.87 -7.19
CA ASP A 301 -11.09 25.60 -6.55
C ASP A 301 -11.59 24.20 -6.95
N MET A 302 -11.65 23.31 -5.97
CA MET A 302 -12.00 21.91 -6.16
C MET A 302 -13.48 21.71 -6.48
N ASP A 303 -14.35 22.55 -5.92
CA ASP A 303 -15.79 22.44 -6.13
C ASP A 303 -16.16 23.02 -7.49
N GLU A 304 -15.52 24.13 -7.91
CA GLU A 304 -15.66 24.66 -9.25
C GLU A 304 -15.18 23.65 -10.31
N LEU A 305 -14.01 23.05 -10.11
CA LEU A 305 -13.47 22.03 -11.01
C LEU A 305 -14.38 20.79 -11.08
N ALA A 306 -14.90 20.32 -9.94
CA ALA A 306 -15.84 19.20 -9.90
C ALA A 306 -17.13 19.52 -10.66
N ALA A 307 -17.69 20.72 -10.49
CA ALA A 307 -18.88 21.17 -11.20
C ALA A 307 -18.65 21.25 -12.72
N ALA A 308 -17.52 21.82 -13.14
CA ALA A 308 -17.14 21.91 -14.55
C ALA A 308 -16.95 20.51 -15.17
N GLY A 309 -16.27 19.60 -14.47
CA GLY A 309 -16.11 18.22 -14.93
C GLY A 309 -17.44 17.47 -15.06
N ARG A 310 -18.39 17.68 -14.14
CA ARG A 310 -19.75 17.13 -14.25
C ARG A 310 -20.51 17.71 -15.44
N ALA A 311 -20.39 19.01 -15.69
CA ALA A 311 -21.03 19.66 -16.84
C ALA A 311 -20.54 19.07 -18.18
N VAL A 312 -19.25 18.77 -18.30
CA VAL A 312 -18.69 18.09 -19.49
C VAL A 312 -19.35 16.72 -19.72
N MET A 313 -19.78 16.04 -18.67
CA MET A 313 -20.41 14.71 -18.74
C MET A 313 -21.93 14.73 -18.69
N ALA A 314 -22.57 15.89 -18.80
CA ALA A 314 -24.04 16.01 -18.72
C ALA A 314 -24.77 15.26 -19.84
N ASP A 315 -24.10 15.02 -20.97
CA ASP A 315 -24.62 14.20 -22.08
C ASP A 315 -24.50 12.69 -21.85
N GLN A 316 -24.04 12.27 -20.67
CA GLN A 316 -23.91 10.89 -20.22
C GLN A 316 -23.02 10.00 -21.10
N ARG A 317 -22.18 10.59 -21.96
CA ARG A 317 -21.23 9.83 -22.77
C ARG A 317 -19.97 9.46 -21.97
N PRO A 318 -19.54 8.19 -21.98
CA PRO A 318 -18.31 7.78 -21.30
C PRO A 318 -17.06 8.45 -21.89
N ARG A 319 -16.20 9.00 -21.04
CA ARG A 319 -15.01 9.76 -21.46
C ARG A 319 -13.72 9.23 -20.88
N THR A 320 -12.64 9.35 -21.65
CA THR A 320 -11.29 9.20 -21.12
C THR A 320 -10.93 10.42 -20.27
N MET A 321 -9.90 10.25 -19.43
CA MET A 321 -9.32 11.36 -18.68
C MET A 321 -8.84 12.50 -19.61
N ALA A 322 -8.26 12.16 -20.76
CA ALA A 322 -7.75 13.14 -21.72
C ALA A 322 -8.87 13.98 -22.34
N GLU A 323 -10.00 13.36 -22.68
CA GLU A 323 -11.18 14.05 -23.22
C GLU A 323 -11.82 14.99 -22.18
N LEU A 324 -11.89 14.57 -20.90
CA LEU A 324 -12.39 15.43 -19.83
C LEU A 324 -11.52 16.68 -19.65
N VAL A 325 -10.20 16.50 -19.63
CA VAL A 325 -9.26 17.61 -19.44
C VAL A 325 -9.25 18.52 -20.67
N GLN A 326 -9.31 17.97 -21.88
CA GLN A 326 -9.36 18.76 -23.12
C GLN A 326 -10.56 19.71 -23.15
N ALA A 327 -11.71 19.27 -22.62
CA ALA A 327 -12.91 20.10 -22.54
C ALA A 327 -12.84 21.22 -21.49
N LEU A 328 -11.83 21.19 -20.61
CA LEU A 328 -11.64 22.14 -19.51
C LEU A 328 -10.35 22.96 -19.61
N GLU A 329 -9.55 22.75 -20.67
CA GLU A 329 -8.18 23.27 -20.81
C GLU A 329 -8.13 24.80 -20.75
N ASP A 330 -9.10 25.49 -21.37
CA ASP A 330 -9.16 26.95 -21.40
C ASP A 330 -9.44 27.56 -20.02
N ARG A 331 -10.11 26.83 -19.12
CA ARG A 331 -10.46 27.30 -17.77
C ARG A 331 -9.33 27.10 -16.76
N TRP A 332 -8.49 26.10 -16.96
CA TRP A 332 -7.35 25.79 -16.08
C TRP A 332 -6.08 25.46 -16.87
N PRO A 333 -5.46 26.46 -17.53
CA PRO A 333 -4.25 26.23 -18.34
C PRO A 333 -2.98 25.99 -17.51
N GLY A 334 -2.99 26.28 -16.21
CA GLY A 334 -1.82 26.21 -15.33
C GLY A 334 -1.40 24.78 -14.94
N PRO A 335 -2.27 23.96 -14.33
CA PRO A 335 -1.90 22.62 -13.89
C PRO A 335 -1.58 21.67 -15.05
N PRO A 336 -0.65 20.70 -14.87
CA PRO A 336 -0.42 19.67 -15.88
C PRO A 336 -1.70 18.87 -16.16
N ARG A 337 -2.00 18.64 -17.44
CA ARG A 337 -3.22 17.94 -17.90
C ARG A 337 -3.47 16.61 -17.18
N ARG A 338 -2.42 15.81 -16.99
CA ARG A 338 -2.49 14.54 -16.26
C ARG A 338 -2.97 14.74 -14.81
N VAL A 339 -2.46 15.75 -14.12
CA VAL A 339 -2.79 16.03 -12.71
C VAL A 339 -4.25 16.45 -12.57
N LEU A 340 -4.73 17.33 -13.46
CA LEU A 340 -6.13 17.76 -13.47
C LEU A 340 -7.08 16.58 -13.73
N GLY A 341 -6.71 15.71 -14.66
CA GLY A 341 -7.47 14.52 -14.99
C GLY A 341 -7.53 13.50 -13.86
N GLU A 342 -6.39 13.24 -13.20
CA GLU A 342 -6.32 12.34 -12.04
C GLU A 342 -7.15 12.89 -10.87
N LEU A 343 -7.10 14.20 -10.62
CA LEU A 343 -7.92 14.85 -9.60
C LEU A 343 -9.43 14.69 -9.89
N LEU A 344 -9.85 14.92 -11.12
CA LEU A 344 -11.25 14.76 -11.55
C LEU A 344 -11.74 13.32 -11.38
N VAL A 345 -10.99 12.35 -11.93
CA VAL A 345 -11.44 10.95 -12.05
C VAL A 345 -11.21 10.13 -10.78
N ALA A 346 -10.15 10.40 -10.02
CA ALA A 346 -9.79 9.59 -8.86
C ALA A 346 -10.23 10.19 -7.51
N ALA A 347 -10.65 11.46 -7.46
CA ALA A 347 -11.00 12.12 -6.20
C ALA A 347 -12.28 12.97 -6.22
N LEU A 348 -12.44 13.88 -7.18
CA LEU A 348 -13.53 14.87 -7.13
C LEU A 348 -14.86 14.30 -7.61
N ILE A 349 -14.84 13.57 -8.72
CA ILE A 349 -16.05 12.98 -9.28
C ILE A 349 -16.03 11.49 -8.99
N PRO A 350 -17.06 10.97 -8.31
CA PRO A 350 -17.24 9.53 -8.17
C PRO A 350 -17.44 8.86 -9.53
N MET A 351 -16.41 8.22 -10.08
CA MET A 351 -16.44 7.62 -11.42
C MET A 351 -16.58 6.09 -11.37
N ALA A 352 -17.35 5.53 -12.29
CA ALA A 352 -17.26 4.14 -12.71
C ALA A 352 -16.32 4.03 -13.92
N GLN A 353 -15.43 3.03 -13.93
CA GLN A 353 -14.69 2.64 -15.13
C GLN A 353 -15.49 1.56 -15.88
N LEU A 354 -15.91 1.88 -17.10
CA LEU A 354 -16.84 1.06 -17.86
C LEU A 354 -16.13 -0.05 -18.66
N PRO A 355 -16.82 -1.18 -18.91
CA PRO A 355 -16.44 -2.15 -19.94
C PRO A 355 -16.26 -1.49 -21.33
N PRO A 356 -15.48 -2.07 -22.26
CA PRO A 356 -14.90 -3.42 -22.21
C PRO A 356 -13.63 -3.56 -21.36
N ARG A 357 -13.06 -2.46 -20.82
CA ARG A 357 -11.89 -2.57 -19.94
C ARG A 357 -12.29 -3.29 -18.65
N GLY A 358 -11.59 -4.38 -18.34
CA GLY A 358 -11.91 -5.21 -17.18
C GLY A 358 -12.71 -6.45 -17.49
N LEU A 359 -13.15 -6.62 -18.74
CA LEU A 359 -13.66 -7.90 -19.19
C LEU A 359 -12.51 -8.88 -19.43
N TRP A 360 -12.82 -10.17 -19.36
CA TRP A 360 -11.85 -11.25 -19.48
C TRP A 360 -11.11 -11.19 -20.81
N HIS A 361 -9.78 -11.18 -20.76
CA HIS A 361 -8.90 -11.12 -21.95
C HIS A 361 -9.16 -9.93 -22.89
N GLN A 362 -9.82 -8.87 -22.40
CA GLN A 362 -10.05 -7.66 -23.19
C GLN A 362 -9.10 -6.54 -22.79
N THR A 363 -8.37 -6.05 -23.80
CA THR A 363 -7.57 -4.83 -23.68
C THR A 363 -8.37 -3.65 -24.18
N ALA A 364 -8.63 -2.69 -23.31
CA ALA A 364 -9.28 -1.44 -23.68
C ALA A 364 -8.81 -0.27 -22.82
N GLY A 365 -8.92 0.93 -23.38
CA GLY A 365 -8.68 2.18 -22.67
C GLY A 365 -9.74 2.44 -21.59
N VAL A 366 -9.39 3.23 -20.58
CA VAL A 366 -10.33 3.60 -19.50
C VAL A 366 -11.36 4.59 -20.04
N ARG A 367 -12.65 4.23 -19.91
CA ARG A 367 -13.79 5.13 -20.14
C ARG A 367 -14.52 5.32 -18.82
N ASN A 368 -14.79 6.56 -18.45
CA ASN A 368 -15.37 6.93 -17.17
C ASN A 368 -16.74 7.57 -17.37
N LEU A 369 -17.63 7.28 -16.43
CA LEU A 369 -18.92 7.94 -16.26
C LEU A 369 -19.17 8.14 -14.76
N PRO A 370 -19.89 9.18 -14.31
CA PRO A 370 -20.23 9.28 -12.90
C PRO A 370 -20.97 8.03 -12.40
N LEU A 371 -20.64 7.57 -11.20
CA LEU A 371 -21.21 6.37 -10.58
C LEU A 371 -22.73 6.44 -10.57
N SER A 372 -23.30 7.59 -10.20
CA SER A 372 -24.75 7.76 -10.14
C SER A 372 -25.43 7.72 -11.51
N THR A 373 -24.76 8.19 -12.55
CA THR A 373 -25.24 8.07 -13.93
C THR A 373 -25.17 6.63 -14.42
N TRP A 374 -24.07 5.92 -14.15
CA TRP A 374 -23.92 4.53 -14.57
C TRP A 374 -24.86 3.57 -13.84
N LEU A 375 -25.03 3.76 -12.53
CA LEU A 375 -25.86 2.91 -11.68
C LEU A 375 -27.32 3.37 -11.58
N GLU A 376 -27.65 4.52 -12.17
CA GLU A 376 -28.99 5.13 -12.12
C GLU A 376 -29.52 5.30 -10.69
N ARG A 377 -28.58 5.52 -9.74
CA ARG A 377 -28.82 5.60 -8.29
C ARG A 377 -27.84 6.57 -7.66
N ASP A 378 -28.31 7.40 -6.75
CA ASP A 378 -27.46 8.34 -6.05
C ASP A 378 -26.53 7.67 -5.02
N ILE A 379 -25.42 8.35 -4.73
CA ILE A 379 -24.48 7.94 -3.69
C ILE A 379 -25.07 8.29 -2.33
N ASP A 380 -24.98 7.36 -1.39
CA ASP A 380 -25.50 7.57 -0.04
C ASP A 380 -24.71 8.70 0.65
N PRO A 381 -25.39 9.74 1.18
CA PRO A 381 -24.70 10.82 1.87
C PRO A 381 -24.12 10.34 3.19
N VAL A 382 -23.07 11.01 3.66
CA VAL A 382 -22.60 10.82 5.05
C VAL A 382 -23.63 11.47 5.99
N PRO A 383 -24.17 10.74 6.99
CA PRO A 383 -25.12 11.31 7.94
C PRO A 383 -24.55 12.55 8.66
N ALA A 384 -25.36 13.60 8.75
CA ALA A 384 -24.96 14.88 9.36
C ALA A 384 -25.07 14.89 10.90
N ASP A 385 -25.76 13.91 11.48
CA ASP A 385 -26.04 13.79 12.92
C ASP A 385 -24.86 13.24 13.74
N GLY A 386 -23.72 12.98 13.10
CA GLY A 386 -22.55 12.39 13.74
C GLY A 386 -22.67 10.89 14.00
N SER A 387 -23.81 10.27 13.65
CA SER A 387 -23.93 8.81 13.61
C SER A 387 -23.07 8.25 12.46
N ASP A 388 -22.58 7.03 12.65
CA ASP A 388 -21.70 6.39 11.66
C ASP A 388 -22.18 4.99 11.22
N PRO A 389 -23.44 4.83 10.77
CA PRO A 389 -24.00 3.52 10.41
C PRO A 389 -23.21 2.86 9.27
N ILE A 390 -22.78 3.62 8.27
CA ILE A 390 -21.94 3.13 7.17
C ILE A 390 -20.55 2.71 7.67
N GLY A 391 -19.95 3.47 8.60
CA GLY A 391 -18.68 3.05 9.20
C GLY A 391 -18.80 1.80 10.06
N GLN A 392 -19.91 1.63 10.78
CA GLN A 392 -20.19 0.39 11.52
C GLN A 392 -20.41 -0.80 10.58
N GLN A 393 -21.16 -0.61 9.50
CA GLN A 393 -21.34 -1.63 8.46
C GLN A 393 -19.99 -2.00 7.84
N LEU A 394 -19.18 -1.01 7.45
CA LEU A 394 -17.83 -1.22 6.89
C LEU A 394 -16.92 -1.99 7.86
N LEU A 395 -16.96 -1.66 9.16
CA LEU A 395 -16.21 -2.37 10.20
C LEU A 395 -16.67 -3.84 10.32
N ARG A 396 -17.99 -4.09 10.43
CA ARG A 396 -18.53 -5.45 10.54
C ARG A 396 -18.19 -6.28 9.30
N ARG A 397 -18.32 -5.69 8.10
CA ARG A 397 -17.97 -6.31 6.82
C ARG A 397 -16.48 -6.63 6.74
N TYR A 398 -15.63 -5.70 7.16
CA TYR A 398 -14.19 -5.94 7.25
C TYR A 398 -13.87 -7.08 8.21
N LEU A 399 -14.42 -7.11 9.43
CA LEU A 399 -14.16 -8.18 10.39
C LEU A 399 -14.69 -9.54 9.90
N ALA A 400 -15.82 -9.58 9.19
CA ALA A 400 -16.33 -10.80 8.59
C ALA A 400 -15.36 -11.42 7.55
N ALA A 401 -14.61 -10.60 6.82
CA ALA A 401 -13.68 -11.04 5.79
C ALA A 401 -12.21 -11.15 6.26
N TYR A 402 -11.81 -10.35 7.24
CA TYR A 402 -10.42 -10.13 7.64
C TYR A 402 -10.17 -10.28 9.15
N GLY A 403 -11.19 -10.45 9.98
CA GLY A 403 -11.00 -10.64 11.41
C GLY A 403 -10.37 -12.01 11.76
N PRO A 404 -9.87 -12.21 12.99
CA PRO A 404 -9.59 -11.19 14.01
C PRO A 404 -8.51 -10.20 13.56
N ALA A 405 -8.73 -8.91 13.80
CA ALA A 405 -7.86 -7.85 13.28
C ALA A 405 -7.70 -6.68 14.26
N ALA A 406 -6.56 -6.00 14.23
CA ALA A 406 -6.33 -4.80 15.01
C ALA A 406 -6.92 -3.57 14.30
N SER A 407 -7.18 -2.49 15.05
CA SER A 407 -7.60 -1.21 14.45
C SER A 407 -6.58 -0.65 13.45
N ALA A 408 -5.30 -1.00 13.61
CA ALA A 408 -4.24 -0.67 12.66
C ALA A 408 -4.43 -1.36 11.30
N ASP A 409 -4.93 -2.60 11.29
CA ASP A 409 -5.22 -3.35 10.07
C ASP A 409 -6.40 -2.72 9.32
N VAL A 410 -7.49 -2.39 10.03
CA VAL A 410 -8.65 -1.66 9.45
C VAL A 410 -8.19 -0.38 8.77
N ARG A 411 -7.37 0.43 9.46
CA ARG A 411 -6.82 1.69 8.94
C ARG A 411 -5.94 1.46 7.70
N ALA A 412 -5.03 0.49 7.77
CA ALA A 412 -4.14 0.18 6.65
C ALA A 412 -4.92 -0.29 5.42
N TRP A 413 -5.96 -1.08 5.63
CA TRP A 413 -6.85 -1.57 4.58
C TRP A 413 -7.70 -0.44 3.97
N CYS A 414 -8.59 0.23 4.70
CA CYS A 414 -9.49 1.20 4.08
C CYS A 414 -8.80 2.51 3.66
N GLY A 415 -7.69 2.86 4.30
CA GLY A 415 -7.00 4.14 4.12
C GLY A 415 -7.66 5.33 4.83
N LEU A 416 -8.75 5.10 5.56
CA LEU A 416 -9.40 6.08 6.45
C LEU A 416 -8.65 6.15 7.80
N ALA A 417 -9.11 7.00 8.72
CA ALA A 417 -8.48 7.16 10.05
C ALA A 417 -8.60 5.92 10.99
N GLY A 418 -9.19 4.81 10.53
CA GLY A 418 -9.38 3.58 11.29
C GLY A 418 -10.74 3.44 11.99
N LEU A 419 -11.74 4.23 11.58
CA LEU A 419 -13.14 4.11 12.03
C LEU A 419 -13.35 4.13 13.56
N PRO A 420 -12.74 5.05 14.32
CA PRO A 420 -12.78 5.01 15.79
C PRO A 420 -14.19 5.10 16.38
N ALA A 421 -15.07 5.91 15.77
CA ALA A 421 -16.47 6.02 16.19
C ALA A 421 -17.24 4.70 16.00
N ALA A 422 -17.05 4.05 14.86
CA ALA A 422 -17.65 2.75 14.58
C ALA A 422 -17.14 1.65 15.52
N ILE A 423 -15.83 1.63 15.81
CA ILE A 423 -15.23 0.69 16.76
C ILE A 423 -15.80 0.90 18.16
N LYS A 424 -15.92 2.15 18.61
CA LYS A 424 -16.52 2.47 19.90
C LYS A 424 -17.98 2.01 19.97
N ALA A 425 -18.77 2.26 18.93
CA ALA A 425 -20.17 1.90 18.88
C ALA A 425 -20.40 0.38 18.86
N ALA A 426 -19.56 -0.37 18.14
CA ALA A 426 -19.69 -1.82 18.03
C ALA A 426 -18.99 -2.59 19.17
N ARG A 427 -18.31 -1.91 20.11
CA ARG A 427 -17.39 -2.57 21.07
C ARG A 427 -18.06 -3.67 21.89
N GLU A 428 -19.31 -3.49 22.30
CA GLU A 428 -20.07 -4.44 23.11
C GLU A 428 -20.56 -5.66 22.30
N GLU A 429 -20.64 -5.54 20.97
CA GLU A 429 -21.03 -6.62 20.05
C GLU A 429 -19.83 -7.47 19.60
N LEU A 430 -18.59 -7.01 19.87
CA LEU A 430 -17.36 -7.64 19.40
C LEU A 430 -16.69 -8.45 20.51
N VAL A 431 -16.05 -9.55 20.11
CA VAL A 431 -15.13 -10.29 20.98
C VAL A 431 -13.71 -9.76 20.82
N VAL A 432 -12.92 -9.86 21.89
CA VAL A 432 -11.57 -9.31 21.96
C VAL A 432 -10.57 -10.44 22.22
N PHE A 433 -9.53 -10.49 21.39
CA PHE A 433 -8.39 -11.39 21.50
C PHE A 433 -7.09 -10.60 21.66
N ARG A 434 -6.00 -11.31 21.97
CA ARG A 434 -4.64 -10.79 21.81
C ARG A 434 -3.84 -11.67 20.86
N ASP A 435 -2.88 -11.09 20.16
CA ASP A 435 -1.84 -11.87 19.50
C ASP A 435 -0.65 -12.16 20.42
N GLU A 436 0.31 -12.94 19.93
CA GLU A 436 1.56 -13.27 20.66
C GLU A 436 2.42 -12.05 21.02
N ARG A 437 2.20 -10.91 20.36
CA ARG A 437 2.87 -9.63 20.64
C ARG A 437 2.05 -8.76 21.61
N GLY A 438 0.94 -9.28 22.13
CA GLY A 438 0.05 -8.59 23.05
C GLY A 438 -0.85 -7.53 22.41
N ARG A 439 -0.92 -7.45 21.07
CA ARG A 439 -1.80 -6.50 20.37
C ARG A 439 -3.25 -6.93 20.49
N GLU A 440 -4.13 -5.98 20.76
CA GLU A 440 -5.58 -6.21 20.79
C GLU A 440 -6.12 -6.48 19.38
N LEU A 441 -6.89 -7.56 19.25
CA LEU A 441 -7.60 -7.94 18.03
C LEU A 441 -9.10 -7.95 18.30
N LEU A 442 -9.85 -7.28 17.44
CA LEU A 442 -11.31 -7.27 17.46
C LEU A 442 -11.83 -8.32 16.49
N ASP A 443 -12.93 -8.98 16.86
CA ASP A 443 -13.56 -9.96 15.98
C ASP A 443 -15.07 -10.10 16.22
N LEU A 444 -15.76 -10.70 15.24
CA LEU A 444 -17.17 -11.06 15.36
C LEU A 444 -17.31 -12.39 16.15
N PRO A 445 -18.28 -12.49 17.09
CA PRO A 445 -18.47 -13.67 17.92
C PRO A 445 -18.57 -14.98 17.14
N ASP A 446 -19.36 -15.00 16.06
CA ASP A 446 -19.67 -16.24 15.32
C ASP A 446 -18.82 -16.43 14.06
N ALA A 447 -17.85 -15.54 13.79
CA ALA A 447 -17.05 -15.65 12.58
C ALA A 447 -16.06 -16.83 12.66
N PRO A 448 -15.81 -17.54 11.53
CA PRO A 448 -15.06 -18.78 11.55
C PRO A 448 -13.62 -18.55 12.01
N ARG A 449 -13.17 -19.40 12.94
CA ARG A 449 -11.80 -19.49 13.47
C ARG A 449 -11.41 -20.97 13.61
N PRO A 450 -11.09 -21.66 12.50
CA PRO A 450 -10.72 -23.07 12.54
C PRO A 450 -9.49 -23.33 13.40
N HIS A 451 -9.32 -24.58 13.85
CA HIS A 451 -8.15 -24.99 14.63
C HIS A 451 -6.85 -24.69 13.85
N PRO A 452 -5.75 -24.29 14.50
CA PRO A 452 -4.46 -24.03 13.82
C PRO A 452 -3.97 -25.20 12.95
N ASP A 453 -4.29 -26.44 13.33
CA ASP A 453 -3.91 -27.65 12.59
C ASP A 453 -4.82 -27.97 11.39
N THR A 454 -5.85 -27.16 11.14
CA THR A 454 -6.69 -27.32 9.94
C THR A 454 -5.79 -27.29 8.70
N PRO A 455 -5.82 -28.32 7.83
CA PRO A 455 -5.01 -28.31 6.61
C PRO A 455 -5.36 -27.14 5.70
N ALA A 456 -4.35 -26.47 5.14
CA ALA A 456 -4.54 -25.41 4.15
C ALA A 456 -4.04 -25.88 2.78
N PRO A 457 -4.92 -25.96 1.76
CA PRO A 457 -4.54 -26.40 0.43
C PRO A 457 -3.63 -25.39 -0.26
N VAL A 458 -2.97 -25.83 -1.33
CA VAL A 458 -2.21 -24.92 -2.20
C VAL A 458 -3.17 -23.95 -2.90
N ARG A 459 -2.80 -22.66 -2.95
CA ARG A 459 -3.58 -21.64 -3.65
C ARG A 459 -2.67 -20.69 -4.41
N PHE A 460 -2.95 -20.48 -5.70
CA PHE A 460 -2.36 -19.40 -6.46
C PHE A 460 -3.15 -18.14 -6.19
N LEU A 461 -2.48 -17.06 -5.82
CA LEU A 461 -3.08 -15.76 -5.56
C LEU A 461 -2.60 -14.74 -6.61
N PRO A 462 -3.49 -13.82 -7.05
CA PRO A 462 -3.13 -12.74 -7.94
C PRO A 462 -2.19 -11.73 -7.28
N ALA A 463 -1.72 -10.78 -8.08
CA ALA A 463 -1.06 -9.59 -7.59
C ALA A 463 -2.05 -8.79 -6.73
N PHE A 464 -1.55 -8.19 -5.65
CA PHE A 464 -2.33 -7.32 -4.76
C PHE A 464 -3.56 -8.00 -4.12
N ASP A 465 -3.45 -9.29 -3.83
CA ASP A 465 -4.55 -10.07 -3.26
C ASP A 465 -4.98 -9.61 -1.85
N ASN A 466 -6.28 -9.68 -1.59
CA ASN A 466 -6.92 -9.28 -0.33
C ASN A 466 -6.40 -10.02 0.91
N ALA A 467 -6.06 -11.31 0.77
CA ALA A 467 -5.54 -12.10 1.90
C ALA A 467 -4.22 -11.52 2.46
N ILE A 468 -3.52 -10.74 1.64
CA ILE A 468 -2.28 -10.05 2.00
C ILE A 468 -2.55 -8.57 2.31
N LEU A 469 -3.26 -7.86 1.42
CA LEU A 469 -3.46 -6.41 1.53
C LEU A 469 -4.52 -5.98 2.56
N GLY A 470 -5.27 -6.93 3.11
CA GLY A 470 -6.25 -6.71 4.18
C GLY A 470 -5.65 -6.29 5.52
N TYR A 471 -4.33 -6.39 5.68
CA TYR A 471 -3.66 -6.22 6.97
C TYR A 471 -2.52 -5.19 6.91
N HIS A 472 -2.32 -4.51 8.03
CA HIS A 472 -1.08 -3.78 8.27
C HIS A 472 0.06 -4.79 8.51
N ASP A 473 -0.20 -5.81 9.33
CA ASP A 473 0.76 -6.88 9.58
C ASP A 473 0.61 -8.03 8.57
N ARG A 474 1.39 -7.94 7.49
CA ARG A 474 1.44 -8.97 6.44
C ARG A 474 2.18 -10.24 6.87
N SER A 475 2.84 -10.25 8.04
CA SER A 475 3.54 -11.43 8.54
C SER A 475 2.62 -12.62 8.85
N ARG A 476 1.30 -12.37 8.90
CA ARG A 476 0.25 -13.38 8.98
C ARG A 476 0.25 -14.40 7.84
N ILE A 477 0.72 -14.01 6.65
CA ILE A 477 0.72 -14.88 5.47
C ILE A 477 2.05 -14.91 4.72
N ILE A 478 2.87 -13.85 4.85
CA ILE A 478 4.18 -13.73 4.21
C ILE A 478 5.28 -13.78 5.26
N ASP A 479 6.32 -14.57 5.06
CA ASP A 479 7.48 -14.56 5.96
C ASP A 479 8.25 -13.23 5.88
N ALA A 480 8.89 -12.85 6.99
CA ALA A 480 9.58 -11.55 7.11
C ALA A 480 10.56 -11.22 5.95
N PRO A 481 11.37 -12.18 5.44
CA PRO A 481 12.28 -11.91 4.32
C PRO A 481 11.58 -11.55 3.01
N HIS A 482 10.29 -11.87 2.88
CA HIS A 482 9.52 -11.77 1.64
C HIS A 482 8.41 -10.71 1.67
N LEU A 483 8.31 -9.91 2.75
CA LEU A 483 7.27 -8.87 2.90
C LEU A 483 7.21 -7.87 1.74
N GLY A 484 8.33 -7.64 1.04
CA GLY A 484 8.42 -6.78 -0.14
C GLY A 484 7.62 -7.27 -1.34
N LEU A 485 7.37 -8.59 -1.46
CA LEU A 485 6.64 -9.17 -2.60
C LEU A 485 5.25 -8.56 -2.79
N SER A 486 4.58 -8.26 -1.67
CA SER A 486 3.26 -7.64 -1.68
C SER A 486 3.27 -6.19 -2.17
N VAL A 487 4.34 -5.44 -1.88
CA VAL A 487 4.49 -4.05 -2.35
C VAL A 487 4.79 -4.02 -3.84
N ALA A 488 5.65 -4.92 -4.31
CA ALA A 488 6.04 -5.03 -5.72
C ALA A 488 4.96 -5.68 -6.60
N GLY A 489 3.81 -6.08 -6.04
CA GLY A 489 2.69 -6.62 -6.81
C GLY A 489 2.97 -8.01 -7.40
N HIS A 490 3.77 -8.83 -6.72
CA HIS A 490 3.98 -10.21 -7.14
C HIS A 490 2.71 -11.03 -6.96
N ARG A 491 2.46 -11.92 -7.91
CA ARG A 491 1.52 -13.04 -7.76
C ARG A 491 2.22 -14.13 -6.93
N THR A 492 1.49 -14.78 -6.04
CA THR A 492 2.07 -15.67 -5.02
C THR A 492 1.41 -17.03 -5.00
N VAL A 493 2.11 -18.03 -4.49
CA VAL A 493 1.57 -19.37 -4.23
C VAL A 493 1.62 -19.61 -2.72
N LEU A 494 0.47 -19.97 -2.16
CA LEU A 494 0.35 -20.42 -0.78
C LEU A 494 0.60 -21.91 -0.70
N VAL A 495 1.47 -22.34 0.22
CA VAL A 495 1.62 -23.74 0.65
C VAL A 495 1.42 -23.76 2.17
N ASP A 496 0.56 -24.63 2.66
CA ASP A 496 0.09 -24.64 4.06
C ASP A 496 -0.37 -23.25 4.57
N GLY A 497 -0.92 -22.43 3.67
CA GLY A 497 -1.39 -21.09 3.99
C GLY A 497 -0.31 -20.01 4.08
N ARG A 498 0.94 -20.30 3.70
CA ARG A 498 2.07 -19.35 3.69
C ARG A 498 2.56 -19.10 2.28
N VAL A 499 2.92 -17.85 1.97
CA VAL A 499 3.57 -17.51 0.69
C VAL A 499 4.91 -18.23 0.58
N THR A 500 4.98 -19.18 -0.35
CA THR A 500 6.12 -20.10 -0.50
C THR A 500 6.74 -20.03 -1.90
N ALA A 501 6.00 -19.53 -2.89
CA ALA A 501 6.53 -19.26 -4.23
C ALA A 501 5.90 -17.99 -4.81
N THR A 502 6.51 -17.47 -5.87
CA THR A 502 5.88 -16.49 -6.77
C THR A 502 5.59 -17.15 -8.11
N TRP A 503 4.67 -16.60 -8.89
CA TRP A 503 4.40 -17.13 -10.22
C TRP A 503 4.17 -16.02 -11.26
N THR A 504 4.42 -16.35 -12.52
CA THR A 504 4.18 -15.46 -13.66
C THR A 504 3.89 -16.30 -14.90
N VAL A 505 3.22 -15.70 -15.88
CA VAL A 505 3.02 -16.32 -17.20
C VAL A 505 3.84 -15.51 -18.20
N ARG A 506 4.77 -16.17 -18.89
CA ARG A 506 5.64 -15.59 -19.92
C ARG A 506 5.89 -16.64 -20.99
N ASP A 507 5.96 -16.22 -22.25
CA ASP A 507 6.31 -17.11 -23.38
C ASP A 507 5.50 -18.43 -23.41
N HIS A 508 4.19 -18.34 -23.12
CA HIS A 508 3.29 -19.51 -23.05
C HIS A 508 3.68 -20.56 -21.97
N GLN A 509 4.39 -20.13 -20.94
CA GLN A 509 4.79 -20.97 -19.81
C GLN A 509 4.36 -20.34 -18.47
N LEU A 510 3.90 -21.20 -17.56
CA LEU A 510 3.66 -20.83 -16.17
C LEU A 510 4.95 -21.08 -15.38
N HIS A 511 5.64 -20.00 -15.01
CA HIS A 511 6.84 -20.07 -14.20
C HIS A 511 6.47 -19.92 -12.73
N ILE A 512 6.94 -20.85 -11.90
CA ILE A 512 6.76 -20.87 -10.46
C ILE A 512 8.15 -20.85 -9.82
N SER A 513 8.48 -19.74 -9.16
CA SER A 513 9.78 -19.56 -8.52
C SER A 513 9.63 -19.74 -7.02
N SER A 514 10.16 -20.85 -6.50
CA SER A 514 10.12 -21.17 -5.08
C SER A 514 10.97 -20.17 -4.26
N LEU A 515 10.48 -19.81 -3.07
CA LEU A 515 11.19 -18.92 -2.12
C LEU A 515 11.98 -19.71 -1.06
N ARG A 516 11.74 -21.02 -1.02
CA ARG A 516 12.44 -22.01 -0.19
C ARG A 516 12.36 -23.38 -0.89
N PRO A 517 13.21 -24.35 -0.52
CA PRO A 517 13.05 -25.73 -0.94
C PRO A 517 11.66 -26.27 -0.62
N LEU A 518 11.05 -26.96 -1.60
CA LEU A 518 9.76 -27.63 -1.48
C LEU A 518 9.99 -29.14 -1.33
N THR A 519 9.24 -29.78 -0.44
CA THR A 519 9.21 -31.26 -0.35
C THR A 519 8.55 -31.85 -1.60
N ALA A 520 8.79 -33.13 -1.90
CA ALA A 520 8.16 -33.81 -3.04
C ALA A 520 6.62 -33.71 -3.01
N LEU A 521 6.01 -33.85 -1.83
CA LEU A 521 4.57 -33.72 -1.66
C LEU A 521 4.08 -32.29 -1.92
N GLU A 522 4.83 -31.28 -1.48
CA GLU A 522 4.50 -29.88 -1.78
C GLU A 522 4.66 -29.56 -3.27
N GLN A 523 5.68 -30.09 -3.93
CA GLN A 523 5.88 -29.92 -5.37
C GLN A 523 4.73 -30.53 -6.17
N GLU A 524 4.29 -31.75 -5.81
CA GLU A 524 3.14 -32.41 -6.43
C GLU A 524 1.86 -31.59 -6.24
N ALA A 525 1.57 -31.15 -5.01
CA ALA A 525 0.39 -30.33 -4.72
C ALA A 525 0.42 -28.97 -5.44
N VAL A 526 1.59 -28.33 -5.55
CA VAL A 526 1.78 -27.10 -6.32
C VAL A 526 1.54 -27.34 -7.80
N TYR A 527 2.05 -28.44 -8.34
CA TYR A 527 1.88 -28.80 -9.74
C TYR A 527 0.41 -29.08 -10.07
N THR A 528 -0.32 -29.79 -9.22
CA THR A 528 -1.76 -30.06 -9.42
C THR A 528 -2.59 -28.76 -9.49
N GLU A 529 -2.43 -27.86 -8.50
CA GLU A 529 -3.17 -26.58 -8.54
C GLU A 529 -2.73 -25.69 -9.72
N ALA A 530 -1.46 -25.80 -10.15
CA ALA A 530 -0.95 -25.11 -11.33
C ALA A 530 -1.56 -25.60 -12.65
N GLN A 531 -1.87 -26.89 -12.76
CA GLN A 531 -2.58 -27.46 -13.92
C GLN A 531 -4.00 -26.88 -14.02
N ASP A 532 -4.71 -26.80 -12.89
CA ASP A 532 -6.05 -26.19 -12.83
C ASP A 532 -6.01 -24.69 -13.17
N LEU A 533 -5.00 -23.97 -12.68
CA LEU A 533 -4.79 -22.56 -13.04
C LEU A 533 -4.52 -22.40 -14.52
N THR A 534 -3.68 -23.28 -15.09
CA THR A 534 -3.34 -23.26 -16.52
C THR A 534 -4.58 -23.47 -17.38
N ALA A 535 -5.42 -24.45 -17.01
CA ALA A 535 -6.70 -24.69 -17.69
C ALA A 535 -7.64 -23.49 -17.59
N PHE A 536 -7.68 -22.81 -16.44
CA PHE A 536 -8.50 -21.61 -16.24
C PHE A 536 -8.02 -20.40 -17.05
N LEU A 537 -6.71 -20.16 -17.08
CA LEU A 537 -6.15 -18.97 -17.72
C LEU A 537 -6.28 -19.00 -19.25
N ASP A 538 -6.56 -20.14 -19.88
CA ASP A 538 -6.81 -20.29 -21.33
C ASP A 538 -5.81 -19.52 -22.22
N ASN A 539 -4.54 -19.44 -21.77
CA ASN A 539 -3.51 -18.57 -22.34
C ASN A 539 -2.55 -19.31 -23.30
N ARG A 540 -3.00 -20.42 -23.89
CA ARG A 540 -2.15 -21.39 -24.61
C ARG A 540 -0.89 -21.74 -23.80
N ILE A 541 -1.03 -21.89 -22.48
CA ILE A 541 0.11 -22.25 -21.64
C ILE A 541 0.42 -23.73 -21.91
N GLU A 542 1.59 -24.00 -22.47
CA GLU A 542 1.99 -25.33 -22.92
C GLU A 542 2.76 -26.09 -21.84
N HIS A 543 3.48 -25.37 -20.98
CA HIS A 543 4.35 -25.96 -19.97
C HIS A 543 4.27 -25.24 -18.61
N ILE A 544 4.41 -26.03 -17.55
CA ILE A 544 4.56 -25.55 -16.17
C ILE A 544 6.02 -25.78 -15.78
N GLN A 545 6.71 -24.70 -15.42
CA GLN A 545 8.08 -24.74 -14.92
C GLN A 545 8.09 -24.40 -13.43
N LEU A 546 8.47 -25.37 -12.62
CA LEU A 546 8.71 -25.17 -11.19
C LEU A 546 10.22 -25.10 -10.96
N ASP A 547 10.73 -23.90 -10.68
CA ASP A 547 12.13 -23.69 -10.34
C ASP A 547 12.32 -24.08 -8.86
N THR A 548 12.83 -25.29 -8.64
CA THR A 548 13.38 -25.70 -7.35
C THR A 548 14.82 -25.19 -7.30
N GLU A 549 15.12 -24.22 -6.43
CA GLU A 549 16.53 -23.91 -6.14
C GLU A 549 17.22 -25.21 -5.69
N ASN A 550 18.33 -25.54 -6.37
CA ASN A 550 19.21 -26.66 -6.02
C ASN A 550 20.00 -26.38 -4.74
#